data_AF-A0A534LRR6-F1
#
_entry.id   AF-A0A534LRR6-F1
#
_cell.length_a   1.000
_cell.length_b   1.000
_cell.length_c   1.000
_cell.angle_alpha   90.00
_cell.angle_beta   90.00
_cell.angle_gamma   90.00
#
_symmetry.space_group_name_H-M   'P 1'
#
loop_
_entity.id
_entity.type
_entity.pdbx_description
1 polymer ?
#
loop_
_entity_poly.entity_id
_entity_poly.type
_entity_poly.pdbx_seq_one_letter_code
_entity_poly.pdbx_strand_id
1 'polypeptide(L)'
;MIKQAEKTYAPLEVERQVQEFWNRAKVYAKTVAARSKGEDFYFGDGPPYTTGSIHLGNVLNKSLKDAVIRFRRMRGFHVRDQPGYDMHGLPIEVQVEKTLGITNKKEIEDLGIEKFVSTCRKFALDLLNKMTDQFRALGIWMDWDRPYMTIRNEFIEAAWWTLGRAHERGLLYEALRSTQWCSRDETALADAEIEYSDETDPSIYVKFPLRDRPAESLLIWTTTPWTLPANLAIAVHPQFVYAKVKVVRGESVEFLWTMEATVPTVMARGGVTAYEVTETTTGDKLVGLAYAHPLADKVPYQATATGEWVHRVVSSTTVEAEHTGLVHSAPGHGPEDFELGQTLGLPVFSPVDGRGHFTKEAGVYADKPVKEADAVIIEDLRAANALFAAETLVHAYGHCWRCKTPILYRATVQWFLRVTPIKAKMVDEVRRVAWYPEWAGAARQMDWTQNLRDWCLSRQRYWGIPLPI
;
A
#
# COMPACT_ATOMS: atom_id res chain seq x y z
N MET A 1 63.32 1.52 -15.81
CA MET A 1 63.47 0.76 -14.54
C MET A 1 62.09 0.38 -14.05
N ILE A 2 61.83 -0.91 -13.81
CA ILE A 2 60.59 -1.38 -13.20
C ILE A 2 60.72 -1.20 -11.69
N LYS A 3 59.73 -0.60 -11.03
CA LYS A 3 59.74 -0.40 -9.57
C LYS A 3 59.64 -1.76 -8.89
N GLN A 4 60.50 -2.02 -7.90
CA GLN A 4 60.45 -3.27 -7.13
C GLN A 4 59.11 -3.34 -6.39
N ALA A 5 58.43 -4.50 -6.45
CA ALA A 5 57.19 -4.72 -5.73
C ALA A 5 57.42 -4.67 -4.22
N GLU A 6 56.50 -4.06 -3.48
CA GLU A 6 56.53 -4.07 -2.02
C GLU A 6 56.31 -5.49 -1.49
N LYS A 7 56.99 -5.83 -0.39
CA LYS A 7 56.91 -7.18 0.21
C LYS A 7 55.55 -7.46 0.87
N THR A 8 54.77 -6.44 1.16
CA THR A 8 53.49 -6.54 1.85
C THR A 8 52.46 -5.69 1.11
N TYR A 9 51.31 -6.28 0.78
CA TYR A 9 50.21 -5.56 0.16
C TYR A 9 49.38 -4.83 1.22
N ALA A 10 49.42 -3.50 1.21
CA ALA A 10 48.63 -2.64 2.06
C ALA A 10 47.46 -2.01 1.26
N PRO A 11 46.29 -2.67 1.16
CA PRO A 11 45.22 -2.27 0.23
C PRO A 11 44.73 -0.83 0.44
N LEU A 12 44.52 -0.41 1.69
CA LEU A 12 44.03 0.94 1.99
C LEU A 12 45.00 2.04 1.58
N GLU A 13 46.31 1.78 1.70
CA GLU A 13 47.33 2.74 1.28
C GLU A 13 47.45 2.79 -0.25
N VAL A 14 47.38 1.63 -0.91
CA VAL A 14 47.34 1.54 -2.38
C VAL A 14 46.12 2.28 -2.93
N GLU A 15 44.94 2.05 -2.38
CA GLU A 15 43.70 2.74 -2.75
C GLU A 15 43.84 4.25 -2.61
N ARG A 16 44.32 4.73 -1.46
CA ARG A 16 44.55 6.15 -1.20
C ARG A 16 45.50 6.77 -2.24
N GLN A 17 46.66 6.15 -2.48
CA GLN A 17 47.64 6.63 -3.45
C GLN A 17 47.06 6.68 -4.89
N VAL A 18 46.29 5.65 -5.28
CA VAL A 18 45.65 5.58 -6.60
C VAL A 18 44.58 6.65 -6.75
N GLN A 19 43.73 6.85 -5.73
CA GLN A 19 42.69 7.89 -5.74
C GLN A 19 43.30 9.30 -5.80
N GLU A 20 44.36 9.57 -5.02
CA GLU A 20 45.09 10.84 -5.08
C GLU A 20 45.68 11.08 -6.48
N PHE A 21 46.24 10.04 -7.10
CA PHE A 21 46.71 10.11 -8.47
C PHE A 21 45.56 10.41 -9.45
N TRP A 22 44.42 9.70 -9.34
CA TRP A 22 43.26 9.92 -10.19
C TRP A 22 42.75 11.37 -10.11
N ASN A 23 42.66 11.91 -8.89
CA ASN A 23 42.21 13.27 -8.64
C ASN A 23 43.20 14.29 -9.20
N ARG A 24 44.49 14.21 -8.84
CA ARG A 24 45.53 15.15 -9.29
C ARG A 24 45.67 15.15 -10.81
N ALA A 25 45.64 13.99 -11.45
CA ALA A 25 45.80 13.86 -12.89
C ALA A 25 44.50 14.05 -13.68
N LYS A 26 43.36 14.27 -13.01
CA LYS A 26 42.01 14.38 -13.59
C LYS A 26 41.67 13.19 -14.49
N VAL A 27 41.97 11.97 -14.01
CA VAL A 27 41.92 10.75 -14.83
C VAL A 27 40.52 10.48 -15.35
N TYR A 28 39.49 10.58 -14.50
CA TYR A 28 38.09 10.40 -14.92
C TYR A 28 37.73 11.31 -16.11
N ALA A 29 37.93 12.63 -15.96
CA ALA A 29 37.61 13.61 -17.01
C ALA A 29 38.39 13.34 -18.31
N LYS A 30 39.67 12.95 -18.22
CA LYS A 30 40.47 12.57 -19.40
C LYS A 30 39.96 11.30 -20.06
N THR A 31 39.55 10.29 -19.30
CA THR A 31 38.95 9.07 -19.83
C THR A 31 37.63 9.36 -20.53
N VAL A 32 36.80 10.26 -19.98
CA VAL A 32 35.57 10.73 -20.63
C VAL A 32 35.89 11.42 -21.95
N ALA A 33 36.78 12.42 -21.93
CA ALA A 33 37.15 13.18 -23.12
C ALA A 33 37.75 12.30 -24.23
N ALA A 34 38.58 11.32 -23.87
CA ALA A 34 39.18 10.36 -24.81
C ALA A 34 38.16 9.48 -25.53
N ARG A 35 36.92 9.40 -25.04
CA ARG A 35 35.81 8.64 -25.63
C ARG A 35 34.71 9.51 -26.21
N SER A 36 34.89 10.83 -26.30
CA SER A 36 33.89 11.78 -26.83
C SER A 36 33.45 11.53 -28.28
N LYS A 37 34.26 10.83 -29.08
CA LYS A 37 33.94 10.45 -30.47
C LYS A 37 33.45 8.99 -30.62
N GLY A 38 33.29 8.28 -29.51
CA GLY A 38 32.77 6.92 -29.50
C GLY A 38 31.28 6.87 -29.78
N GLU A 39 30.75 5.68 -30.03
CA GLU A 39 29.30 5.45 -30.09
C GLU A 39 28.67 5.75 -28.73
N ASP A 40 27.54 6.46 -28.72
CA ASP A 40 26.84 6.81 -27.49
C ASP A 40 26.32 5.57 -26.76
N PHE A 41 26.56 5.53 -25.44
CA PHE A 41 25.96 4.57 -24.55
C PHE A 41 25.30 5.30 -23.38
N TYR A 42 23.96 5.28 -23.36
CA TYR A 42 23.17 5.95 -22.34
C TYR A 42 22.99 5.04 -21.13
N PHE A 43 23.61 5.40 -20.01
CA PHE A 43 23.43 4.71 -18.74
C PHE A 43 22.46 5.48 -17.85
N GLY A 44 21.34 4.85 -17.50
CA GLY A 44 20.35 5.39 -16.56
C GLY A 44 20.67 4.96 -15.13
N ASP A 45 21.12 5.90 -14.29
CA ASP A 45 21.31 5.64 -12.87
C ASP A 45 19.99 5.68 -12.12
N GLY A 46 19.56 4.56 -11.54
CA GLY A 46 18.47 4.56 -10.55
C GLY A 46 18.86 5.41 -9.33
N PRO A 47 18.12 6.48 -9.00
CA PRO A 47 18.53 7.45 -8.01
C PRO A 47 18.34 6.88 -6.59
N PRO A 48 19.37 6.82 -5.73
CA PRO A 48 19.19 6.45 -4.34
C PRO A 48 18.43 7.55 -3.58
N TYR A 49 17.64 7.13 -2.58
CA TYR A 49 16.98 8.03 -1.65
C TYR A 49 17.99 8.72 -0.73
N THR A 50 17.82 10.03 -0.56
CA THR A 50 18.62 10.86 0.37
C THR A 50 18.06 10.79 1.79
N THR A 51 18.09 9.59 2.38
CA THR A 51 17.49 9.31 3.71
C THR A 51 18.47 8.80 4.76
N GLY A 52 19.73 8.55 4.38
CA GLY A 52 20.76 8.09 5.30
C GLY A 52 22.11 7.90 4.62
N SER A 53 23.06 7.33 5.36
CA SER A 53 24.35 6.89 4.81
C SER A 53 24.16 5.71 3.85
N ILE A 54 25.11 5.50 2.93
CA ILE A 54 25.10 4.31 2.07
C ILE A 54 25.24 3.03 2.91
N HIS A 55 24.58 1.96 2.46
CA HIS A 55 24.66 0.60 3.04
C HIS A 55 25.18 -0.42 2.00
N LEU A 56 25.45 -1.66 2.40
CA LEU A 56 26.04 -2.69 1.51
C LEU A 56 25.25 -2.92 0.21
N GLY A 57 23.92 -2.87 0.26
CA GLY A 57 23.09 -2.88 -0.96
C GLY A 57 23.42 -1.75 -1.96
N ASN A 58 23.70 -0.53 -1.48
CA ASN A 58 24.16 0.57 -2.33
C ASN A 58 25.55 0.30 -2.90
N VAL A 59 26.45 -0.26 -2.09
CA VAL A 59 27.81 -0.65 -2.51
C VAL A 59 27.72 -1.66 -3.65
N LEU A 60 26.98 -2.74 -3.47
CA LEU A 60 26.76 -3.76 -4.50
C LEU A 60 26.20 -3.14 -5.79
N ASN A 61 25.15 -2.33 -5.67
CA ASN A 61 24.49 -1.70 -6.81
C ASN A 61 25.44 -0.79 -7.61
N LYS A 62 26.15 0.12 -6.94
CA LYS A 62 27.02 1.08 -7.61
C LYS A 62 28.32 0.49 -8.12
N SER A 63 28.91 -0.48 -7.42
CA SER A 63 30.10 -1.19 -7.90
C SER A 63 29.82 -1.97 -9.19
N LEU A 64 28.65 -2.61 -9.29
CA LEU A 64 28.24 -3.28 -10.53
C LEU A 64 28.05 -2.30 -11.69
N LYS A 65 27.38 -1.17 -11.42
CA LYS A 65 27.18 -0.09 -12.41
C LYS A 65 28.53 0.47 -12.90
N ASP A 66 29.46 0.75 -11.99
CA ASP A 66 30.81 1.23 -12.29
C ASP A 66 31.58 0.25 -13.19
N ALA A 67 31.56 -1.04 -12.85
CA ALA A 67 32.22 -2.08 -13.65
C ALA A 67 31.70 -2.10 -15.10
N VAL A 68 30.37 -2.02 -15.29
CA VAL A 68 29.74 -1.98 -16.62
C VAL A 68 30.12 -0.70 -17.36
N ILE A 69 30.05 0.46 -16.71
CA ILE A 69 30.40 1.76 -17.31
C ILE A 69 31.86 1.76 -17.77
N ARG A 70 32.78 1.31 -16.92
CA ARG A 70 34.21 1.20 -17.26
C ARG A 70 34.43 0.25 -18.42
N PHE A 71 33.80 -0.93 -18.40
CA PHE A 71 33.89 -1.90 -19.50
C PHE A 71 33.41 -1.29 -20.83
N ARG A 72 32.28 -0.59 -20.85
CA ARG A 72 31.77 0.09 -22.05
C ARG A 72 32.73 1.18 -22.54
N ARG A 73 33.28 2.01 -21.64
CA ARG A 73 34.31 3.01 -22.00
C ARG A 73 35.57 2.36 -22.57
N MET A 74 36.02 1.23 -22.02
CA MET A 74 37.17 0.48 -22.51
C MET A 74 36.92 -0.11 -23.90
N ARG A 75 35.67 -0.48 -24.21
CA ARG A 75 35.22 -0.89 -25.55
C ARG A 75 35.04 0.25 -26.55
N GLY A 76 35.32 1.49 -26.17
CA GLY A 76 35.31 2.64 -27.07
C GLY A 76 34.03 3.47 -27.05
N PHE A 77 33.05 3.13 -26.22
CA PHE A 77 31.78 3.87 -26.15
C PHE A 77 31.93 5.24 -25.45
N HIS A 78 31.17 6.22 -25.92
CA HIS A 78 30.91 7.48 -25.25
C HIS A 78 29.78 7.29 -24.23
N VAL A 79 30.15 7.02 -22.98
CA VAL A 79 29.16 6.70 -21.93
C VAL A 79 28.64 7.97 -21.26
N ARG A 80 27.31 8.17 -21.26
CA ARG A 80 26.64 9.13 -20.38
C ARG A 80 26.36 8.46 -19.04
N ASP A 81 27.08 8.86 -17.99
CA ASP A 81 27.07 8.28 -16.63
C ASP A 81 26.64 9.30 -15.56
N GLN A 82 25.55 10.02 -15.84
CA GLN A 82 25.01 11.00 -14.91
C GLN A 82 24.35 10.31 -13.71
N PRO A 83 24.81 10.55 -12.46
CA PRO A 83 24.17 10.00 -11.28
C PRO A 83 22.89 10.76 -10.93
N GLY A 84 22.00 10.11 -10.19
CA GLY A 84 20.77 10.71 -9.69
C GLY A 84 20.67 10.74 -8.18
N TYR A 85 19.77 11.55 -7.65
CA TYR A 85 19.33 11.49 -6.26
C TYR A 85 17.81 11.67 -6.15
N ASP A 86 17.18 10.78 -5.37
CA ASP A 86 15.78 10.91 -5.01
C ASP A 86 15.69 11.69 -3.70
N MET A 87 15.04 12.85 -3.78
CA MET A 87 15.16 13.94 -2.82
C MET A 87 13.79 14.46 -2.39
N HIS A 88 12.71 13.78 -2.76
CA HIS A 88 11.35 14.10 -2.37
C HIS A 88 10.70 12.97 -1.57
N GLY A 89 9.50 13.24 -1.07
CA GLY A 89 8.59 12.25 -0.53
C GLY A 89 8.75 12.00 0.96
N LEU A 90 7.83 11.18 1.44
CA LEU A 90 7.68 10.87 2.85
C LEU A 90 8.88 10.15 3.54
N PRO A 91 9.87 9.49 2.88
CA PRO A 91 11.05 8.99 3.61
C PRO A 91 11.85 10.12 4.26
N ILE A 92 11.96 11.26 3.57
CA ILE A 92 12.69 12.44 4.04
C ILE A 92 11.87 13.15 5.10
N GLU A 93 10.56 13.32 4.87
CA GLU A 93 9.67 13.91 5.86
C GLU A 93 9.74 13.16 7.18
N VAL A 94 9.66 11.82 7.19
CA VAL A 94 9.73 11.02 8.43
C VAL A 94 11.06 11.20 9.16
N GLN A 95 12.18 11.34 8.46
CA GLN A 95 13.48 11.58 9.10
C GLN A 95 13.56 13.00 9.70
N VAL A 96 13.01 13.99 9.00
CA VAL A 96 12.91 15.37 9.50
C VAL A 96 11.96 15.45 10.68
N GLU A 97 10.79 14.81 10.62
CA GLU A 97 9.84 14.70 11.72
C GLU A 97 10.52 14.13 12.96
N LYS A 98 11.23 12.99 12.83
CA LYS A 98 12.01 12.39 13.93
C LYS A 98 13.05 13.34 14.51
N THR A 99 13.75 14.09 13.65
CA THR A 99 14.78 15.06 14.08
C THR A 99 14.17 16.25 14.81
N LEU A 100 12.96 16.65 14.43
CA LEU A 100 12.22 17.78 15.03
C LEU A 100 11.29 17.35 16.18
N GLY A 101 11.16 16.05 16.46
CA GLY A 101 10.25 15.52 17.47
C GLY A 101 8.77 15.63 17.08
N ILE A 102 8.46 15.73 15.78
CA ILE A 102 7.11 15.83 15.26
C ILE A 102 6.47 14.44 15.22
N THR A 103 5.25 14.33 15.73
CA THR A 103 4.52 13.06 15.87
C THR A 103 3.27 12.96 15.02
N ASN A 104 2.74 14.09 14.55
CA ASN A 104 1.51 14.16 13.76
C ASN A 104 1.56 15.32 12.77
N LYS A 105 0.63 15.31 11.82
CA LYS A 105 0.57 16.27 10.72
C LYS A 105 0.28 17.71 11.20
N LYS A 106 -0.54 17.87 12.23
CA LYS A 106 -0.90 19.19 12.78
C LYS A 106 0.31 19.94 13.32
N GLU A 107 1.24 19.26 13.96
CA GLU A 107 2.50 19.85 14.43
C GLU A 107 3.37 20.42 13.28
N ILE A 108 3.28 19.84 12.07
CA ILE A 108 3.93 20.39 10.87
C ILE A 108 3.28 21.71 10.44
N GLU A 109 1.94 21.76 10.48
CA GLU A 109 1.17 22.95 10.15
C GLU A 109 1.43 24.07 11.16
N ASP A 110 1.48 23.74 12.45
CA ASP A 110 1.81 24.66 13.55
C ASP A 110 3.26 25.18 13.44
N LEU A 111 4.22 24.36 12.98
CA LEU A 111 5.59 24.78 12.68
C LEU A 111 5.67 25.74 11.46
N GLY A 112 4.72 25.60 10.53
CA GLY A 112 4.69 26.26 9.24
C GLY A 112 5.27 25.39 8.12
N ILE A 113 4.47 25.18 7.07
CA ILE A 113 4.80 24.32 5.91
C ILE A 113 6.11 24.75 5.25
N GLU A 114 6.34 26.05 5.06
CA GLU A 114 7.56 26.57 4.43
C GLU A 114 8.83 26.18 5.21
N LYS A 115 8.77 26.29 6.54
CA LYS A 115 9.89 25.94 7.41
C LYS A 115 10.17 24.44 7.38
N PHE A 116 9.11 23.63 7.38
CA PHE A 116 9.23 22.19 7.25
C PHE A 116 9.86 21.78 5.91
N VAL A 117 9.32 22.27 4.79
CA VAL A 117 9.82 22.05 3.43
C VAL A 117 11.28 22.50 3.27
N SER A 118 11.64 23.65 3.82
CA SER A 118 13.02 24.15 3.80
C SER A 118 13.97 23.24 4.60
N THR A 119 13.50 22.66 5.70
CA THR A 119 14.26 21.71 6.50
C THR A 119 14.46 20.39 5.74
N CYS A 120 13.42 19.86 5.09
CA CYS A 120 13.53 18.70 4.20
C CYS A 120 14.52 18.93 3.06
N ARG A 121 14.48 20.09 2.41
CA ARG A 121 15.42 20.46 1.35
C ARG A 121 16.87 20.45 1.86
N LYS A 122 17.13 21.08 3.01
CA LYS A 122 18.47 21.12 3.60
C LYS A 122 18.97 19.72 3.95
N PHE A 123 18.13 18.93 4.61
CA PHE A 123 18.44 17.56 4.99
C PHE A 123 18.81 16.70 3.77
N ALA A 124 18.03 16.78 2.69
CA ALA A 124 18.29 16.04 1.46
C ALA A 124 19.62 16.44 0.80
N LEU A 125 19.95 17.75 0.77
CA LEU A 125 21.21 18.26 0.23
C LEU A 125 22.43 17.82 1.06
N ASP A 126 22.33 17.87 2.39
CA ASP A 126 23.40 17.43 3.28
C ASP A 126 23.70 15.93 3.08
N LEU A 127 22.65 15.11 2.93
CA LEU A 127 22.78 13.67 2.66
C LEU A 127 23.30 13.38 1.25
N LEU A 128 22.87 14.13 0.24
CA LEU A 128 23.44 14.03 -1.10
C LEU A 128 24.96 14.15 -1.05
N ASN A 129 25.48 15.22 -0.43
CA ASN A 129 26.91 15.48 -0.33
C ASN A 129 27.64 14.31 0.35
N LYS A 130 27.13 13.88 1.52
CA LYS A 130 27.69 12.76 2.27
C LYS A 130 27.72 11.47 1.44
N MET A 131 26.62 11.16 0.75
CA MET A 131 26.54 9.96 -0.09
C MET A 131 27.47 10.05 -1.30
N THR A 132 27.58 11.22 -1.94
CA THR A 132 28.53 11.45 -3.03
C THR A 132 29.97 11.16 -2.58
N ASP A 133 30.38 11.66 -1.42
CA ASP A 133 31.72 11.42 -0.88
C ASP A 133 31.96 9.94 -0.58
N GLN A 134 30.96 9.25 -0.02
CA GLN A 134 31.01 7.81 0.21
C GLN A 134 31.14 7.01 -1.10
N PHE A 135 30.40 7.38 -2.15
CA PHE A 135 30.53 6.73 -3.46
C PHE A 135 31.86 7.03 -4.15
N ARG A 136 32.39 8.26 -4.03
CA ARG A 136 33.73 8.61 -4.52
C ARG A 136 34.81 7.79 -3.79
N ALA A 137 34.68 7.61 -2.47
CA ALA A 137 35.61 6.83 -1.67
C ALA A 137 35.65 5.34 -2.08
N LEU A 138 34.55 4.79 -2.60
CA LEU A 138 34.50 3.45 -3.20
C LEU A 138 35.16 3.36 -4.59
N GLY A 139 35.68 4.47 -5.13
CA GLY A 139 36.32 4.52 -6.44
C GLY A 139 35.35 4.52 -7.63
N ILE A 140 34.05 4.76 -7.40
CA ILE A 140 33.02 4.75 -8.45
C ILE A 140 33.19 5.97 -9.37
N TRP A 141 33.25 5.74 -10.68
CA TRP A 141 33.31 6.78 -11.71
C TRP A 141 31.93 7.04 -12.32
N MET A 142 31.37 8.18 -11.94
CA MET A 142 30.17 8.79 -12.52
C MET A 142 30.37 10.32 -12.51
N ASP A 143 29.51 11.06 -13.23
CA ASP A 143 29.55 12.53 -13.25
C ASP A 143 28.97 13.12 -11.95
N TRP A 144 29.66 12.87 -10.84
CA TRP A 144 29.28 13.31 -9.49
C TRP A 144 29.21 14.83 -9.32
N ASP A 145 29.75 15.59 -10.27
CA ASP A 145 29.73 17.06 -10.25
C ASP A 145 28.42 17.61 -10.83
N ARG A 146 27.69 16.80 -11.63
CA ARG A 146 26.41 17.19 -12.25
C ARG A 146 25.32 16.13 -12.05
N PRO A 147 25.01 15.72 -10.81
CA PRO A 147 23.91 14.80 -10.56
C PRO A 147 22.58 15.43 -10.97
N TYR A 148 21.66 14.63 -11.50
CA TYR A 148 20.27 15.07 -11.58
C TYR A 148 19.62 14.95 -10.20
N MET A 149 18.81 15.93 -9.83
CA MET A 149 18.20 16.06 -8.51
C MET A 149 16.71 16.31 -8.69
N THR A 150 15.87 15.49 -8.05
CA THR A 150 14.40 15.60 -8.17
C THR A 150 13.82 16.90 -7.61
N ILE A 151 14.55 17.60 -6.74
CA ILE A 151 14.20 18.92 -6.17
C ILE A 151 14.48 20.11 -7.09
N ARG A 152 15.14 19.88 -8.24
CA ARG A 152 15.46 20.94 -9.20
C ARG A 152 14.24 21.27 -10.05
N ASN A 153 14.06 22.55 -10.35
CA ASN A 153 12.90 23.04 -11.09
C ASN A 153 12.77 22.37 -12.46
N GLU A 154 13.89 22.09 -13.14
CA GLU A 154 13.92 21.43 -14.45
C GLU A 154 13.37 20.00 -14.36
N PHE A 155 13.60 19.29 -13.26
CA PHE A 155 13.04 17.96 -13.03
C PHE A 155 11.55 18.03 -12.70
N ILE A 156 11.16 18.99 -11.85
CA ILE A 156 9.76 19.25 -11.48
C ILE A 156 8.94 19.59 -12.73
N GLU A 157 9.45 20.46 -13.60
CA GLU A 157 8.83 20.84 -14.87
C GLU A 157 8.69 19.63 -15.81
N ALA A 158 9.69 18.75 -15.89
CA ALA A 158 9.59 17.52 -16.69
C ALA A 158 8.51 16.55 -16.15
N ALA A 159 8.36 16.46 -14.83
CA ALA A 159 7.29 15.70 -14.20
C ALA A 159 5.92 16.31 -14.51
N TRP A 160 5.80 17.63 -14.43
CA TRP A 160 4.58 18.36 -14.81
C TRP A 160 4.23 18.18 -16.28
N TRP A 161 5.21 18.27 -17.18
CA TRP A 161 5.04 17.98 -18.60
C TRP A 161 4.50 16.56 -18.81
N THR A 162 5.04 15.58 -18.08
CA THR A 162 4.59 14.17 -18.17
C THR A 162 3.12 14.03 -17.75
N LEU A 163 2.72 14.70 -16.65
CA LEU A 163 1.34 14.71 -16.19
C LEU A 163 0.41 15.45 -17.17
N GLY A 164 0.84 16.59 -17.71
CA GLY A 164 0.13 17.30 -18.77
C GLY A 164 -0.08 16.40 -20.00
N ARG A 165 0.95 15.62 -20.39
CA ARG A 165 0.81 14.65 -21.48
C ARG A 165 -0.18 13.54 -21.19
N ALA A 166 -0.23 13.06 -19.95
CA ALA A 166 -1.20 12.06 -19.52
C ALA A 166 -2.62 12.63 -19.51
N HIS A 167 -2.80 13.86 -19.03
CA HIS A 167 -4.08 14.56 -19.01
C HIS A 167 -4.62 14.78 -20.43
N GLU A 168 -3.80 15.28 -21.36
CA GLU A 168 -4.19 15.47 -22.77
C GLU A 168 -4.59 14.15 -23.47
N ARG A 169 -4.17 13.00 -22.94
CA ARG A 169 -4.54 11.66 -23.43
C ARG A 169 -5.72 11.03 -22.67
N GLY A 170 -6.36 11.77 -21.76
CA GLY A 170 -7.44 11.26 -20.91
C GLY A 170 -6.99 10.17 -19.92
N LEU A 171 -5.69 10.11 -19.61
CA LEU A 171 -5.14 9.12 -18.68
C LEU A 171 -5.12 9.61 -17.24
N LEU A 172 -5.20 10.91 -16.98
CA LEU A 172 -5.24 11.47 -15.63
C LEU A 172 -6.69 11.74 -15.21
N TYR A 173 -7.12 11.21 -14.07
CA TYR A 173 -8.49 11.41 -13.57
C TYR A 173 -8.55 11.43 -12.04
N GLU A 174 -9.57 12.12 -11.52
CA GLU A 174 -9.91 12.11 -10.10
C GLU A 174 -11.02 11.09 -9.86
N ALA A 175 -10.90 10.31 -8.78
CA ALA A 175 -11.95 9.38 -8.37
C ALA A 175 -11.95 9.16 -6.86
N LEU A 176 -13.15 8.98 -6.31
CA LEU A 176 -13.33 8.36 -5.00
C LEU A 176 -13.04 6.86 -5.14
N ARG A 177 -12.15 6.33 -4.30
CA ARG A 177 -11.83 4.91 -4.20
C ARG A 177 -11.57 4.54 -2.75
N SER A 178 -11.90 3.30 -2.37
CA SER A 178 -11.34 2.70 -1.15
C SER A 178 -9.88 2.36 -1.40
N THR A 179 -8.97 3.09 -0.76
CA THR A 179 -7.52 2.95 -0.96
C THR A 179 -6.83 2.61 0.34
N GLN A 180 -5.68 1.96 0.23
CA GLN A 180 -4.78 1.75 1.36
C GLN A 180 -4.34 3.10 1.93
N TRP A 181 -4.43 3.24 3.24
CA TRP A 181 -4.22 4.49 3.95
C TRP A 181 -3.36 4.25 5.18
N CYS A 182 -2.33 5.09 5.34
CA CYS A 182 -1.57 5.14 6.58
C CYS A 182 -2.19 6.20 7.49
N SER A 183 -2.76 5.78 8.63
CA SER A 183 -3.36 6.69 9.61
C SER A 183 -2.34 7.58 10.31
N ARG A 184 -1.10 7.11 10.48
CA ARG A 184 0.00 7.88 11.06
C ARG A 184 0.52 8.94 10.08
N ASP A 185 0.80 8.55 8.85
CA ASP A 185 1.35 9.44 7.83
C ASP A 185 0.25 10.26 7.11
N GLU A 186 -1.02 10.00 7.43
CA GLU A 186 -2.22 10.65 6.90
C GLU A 186 -2.23 10.78 5.37
N THR A 187 -1.91 9.69 4.67
CA THR A 187 -1.83 9.66 3.21
C THR A 187 -2.20 8.30 2.64
N ALA A 188 -2.73 8.32 1.40
CA ALA A 188 -2.90 7.12 0.60
C ALA A 188 -1.54 6.48 0.25
N LEU A 189 -1.52 5.16 0.14
CA LEU A 189 -0.39 4.35 -0.30
C LEU A 189 -0.74 3.59 -1.58
N ALA A 190 0.25 3.36 -2.45
CA ALA A 190 0.12 2.43 -3.57
C ALA A 190 0.48 1.00 -3.14
N ASP A 191 0.04 -0.01 -3.91
CA ASP A 191 0.32 -1.42 -3.61
C ASP A 191 1.82 -1.74 -3.44
N ALA A 192 2.68 -1.05 -4.19
CA ALA A 192 4.13 -1.19 -4.10
C ALA A 192 4.75 -0.58 -2.82
N GLU A 193 3.95 0.12 -2.02
CA GLU A 193 4.33 0.79 -0.77
C GLU A 193 3.83 0.04 0.47
N ILE A 194 3.34 -1.20 0.31
CA ILE A 194 2.91 -2.06 1.41
C ILE A 194 3.94 -3.15 1.66
N GLU A 195 4.27 -3.33 2.94
CA GLU A 195 5.01 -4.51 3.41
C GLU A 195 4.09 -5.36 4.27
N TYR A 196 4.26 -6.68 4.23
CA TYR A 196 3.45 -7.59 5.01
C TYR A 196 4.24 -8.13 6.21
N SER A 197 3.62 -8.13 7.38
CA SER A 197 4.11 -8.82 8.57
C SER A 197 2.97 -9.43 9.36
N ASP A 198 3.29 -10.44 10.17
CA ASP A 198 2.29 -11.15 10.97
C ASP A 198 1.72 -10.23 12.06
N GLU A 199 0.39 -10.17 12.14
CA GLU A 199 -0.35 -9.44 13.17
C GLU A 199 -1.32 -10.37 13.89
N THR A 200 -1.58 -10.07 15.16
CA THR A 200 -2.60 -10.77 15.95
C THR A 200 -3.85 -9.91 16.03
N ASP A 201 -4.87 -10.28 15.26
CA ASP A 201 -6.13 -9.54 15.19
C ASP A 201 -7.30 -10.35 15.82
N PRO A 202 -8.39 -9.68 16.22
CA PRO A 202 -9.64 -10.36 16.54
C PRO A 202 -10.13 -11.21 15.37
N SER A 203 -10.77 -12.33 15.64
CA SER A 203 -11.50 -13.16 14.68
C SER A 203 -12.88 -13.40 15.28
N ILE A 204 -13.91 -12.75 14.73
CA ILE A 204 -15.24 -12.74 15.32
C ILE A 204 -16.30 -13.25 14.35
N TYR A 205 -17.31 -13.90 14.91
CA TYR A 205 -18.48 -14.40 14.22
C TYR A 205 -19.70 -13.62 14.69
N VAL A 206 -20.39 -12.96 13.76
CA VAL A 206 -21.44 -11.98 14.10
C VAL A 206 -22.75 -12.35 13.44
N LYS A 207 -23.82 -12.33 14.23
CA LYS A 207 -25.20 -12.59 13.82
C LYS A 207 -25.85 -11.31 13.32
N PHE A 208 -26.41 -11.37 12.13
CA PHE A 208 -27.25 -10.35 11.53
C PHE A 208 -28.68 -10.90 11.40
N PRO A 209 -29.60 -10.55 12.32
CA PRO A 209 -30.97 -11.07 12.31
C PRO A 209 -31.73 -10.70 11.04
N LEU A 210 -32.49 -11.62 10.47
CA LEU A 210 -33.37 -11.31 9.33
C LEU A 210 -34.55 -10.45 9.79
N ARG A 211 -34.89 -9.39 9.02
CA ARG A 211 -35.96 -8.45 9.40
C ARG A 211 -37.33 -9.13 9.50
N ASP A 212 -37.65 -9.97 8.52
CA ASP A 212 -38.95 -10.65 8.45
C ASP A 212 -38.98 -11.93 9.32
N ARG A 213 -37.81 -12.41 9.75
CA ARG A 213 -37.64 -13.66 10.50
C ARG A 213 -36.59 -13.49 11.62
N PRO A 214 -36.90 -12.75 12.70
CA PRO A 214 -35.89 -12.37 13.70
C PRO A 214 -35.22 -13.54 14.45
N ALA A 215 -35.84 -14.73 14.46
CA ALA A 215 -35.24 -15.95 15.02
C ALA A 215 -34.17 -16.58 14.11
N GLU A 216 -34.05 -16.10 12.86
CA GLU A 216 -33.03 -16.49 11.88
C GLU A 216 -32.00 -15.38 11.75
N SER A 217 -30.71 -15.72 11.76
CA SER A 217 -29.62 -14.78 11.56
C SER A 217 -28.66 -15.25 10.48
N LEU A 218 -28.16 -14.30 9.69
CA LEU A 218 -27.01 -14.48 8.82
C LEU A 218 -25.74 -14.44 9.68
N LEU A 219 -24.90 -15.46 9.60
CA LEU A 219 -23.66 -15.51 10.38
C LEU A 219 -22.49 -15.09 9.52
N ILE A 220 -21.91 -13.92 9.78
CA ILE A 220 -20.69 -13.46 9.11
C ILE A 220 -19.46 -13.76 9.94
N TRP A 221 -18.30 -13.73 9.30
CA TRP A 221 -16.99 -13.72 9.96
C TRP A 221 -16.20 -12.49 9.54
N THR A 222 -15.41 -11.92 10.47
CA THR A 222 -14.48 -10.83 10.15
C THR A 222 -13.31 -10.79 11.12
N THR A 223 -12.18 -10.27 10.62
CA THR A 223 -11.00 -9.90 11.43
C THR A 223 -10.91 -8.42 11.75
N THR A 224 -11.84 -7.60 11.24
CA THR A 224 -11.81 -6.14 11.39
C THR A 224 -13.13 -5.63 11.98
N PRO A 225 -13.39 -5.86 13.29
CA PRO A 225 -14.63 -5.42 13.94
C PRO A 225 -14.95 -3.93 13.70
N TRP A 226 -13.93 -3.07 13.65
CA TRP A 226 -14.04 -1.64 13.36
C TRP A 226 -14.68 -1.30 12.00
N THR A 227 -14.78 -2.23 11.07
CA THR A 227 -15.48 -2.01 9.79
C THR A 227 -16.99 -2.27 9.88
N LEU A 228 -17.46 -2.98 10.91
CA LEU A 228 -18.88 -3.31 11.10
C LEU A 228 -19.79 -2.09 11.24
N PRO A 229 -19.42 -0.99 11.93
CA PRO A 229 -20.20 0.25 11.90
C PRO A 229 -20.52 0.76 10.50
N ALA A 230 -19.74 0.39 9.49
CA ALA A 230 -19.90 0.80 8.09
C ALA A 230 -20.47 -0.28 7.17
N ASN A 231 -20.92 -1.42 7.71
CA ASN A 231 -21.55 -2.48 6.92
C ASN A 231 -22.83 -1.97 6.26
N LEU A 232 -23.03 -2.33 4.99
CA LEU A 232 -24.22 -1.97 4.20
C LEU A 232 -24.84 -3.13 3.42
N ALA A 233 -24.12 -4.25 3.25
CA ALA A 233 -24.66 -5.47 2.66
C ALA A 233 -23.94 -6.71 3.22
N ILE A 234 -24.48 -7.89 2.93
CA ILE A 234 -23.79 -9.17 3.18
C ILE A 234 -23.66 -9.90 1.84
N ALA A 235 -22.43 -10.15 1.41
CA ALA A 235 -22.14 -10.83 0.16
C ALA A 235 -22.12 -12.36 0.35
N VAL A 236 -22.72 -13.08 -0.60
CA VAL A 236 -22.68 -14.53 -0.72
C VAL A 236 -22.28 -14.95 -2.13
N HIS A 237 -21.57 -16.07 -2.24
CA HIS A 237 -21.29 -16.65 -3.55
C HIS A 237 -22.56 -17.34 -4.08
N PRO A 238 -23.01 -17.04 -5.31
CA PRO A 238 -24.30 -17.53 -5.81
C PRO A 238 -24.37 -19.06 -5.93
N GLN A 239 -23.22 -19.73 -6.14
CA GLN A 239 -23.15 -21.18 -6.35
C GLN A 239 -22.78 -21.99 -5.10
N PHE A 240 -22.38 -21.33 -4.00
CA PHE A 240 -22.07 -22.07 -2.77
C PHE A 240 -23.35 -22.52 -2.08
N VAL A 241 -23.25 -23.60 -1.32
CA VAL A 241 -24.35 -24.17 -0.55
C VAL A 241 -24.27 -23.66 0.88
N TYR A 242 -25.39 -23.15 1.37
CA TYR A 242 -25.58 -22.59 2.70
C TYR A 242 -26.59 -23.43 3.46
N ALA A 243 -26.34 -23.63 4.76
CA ALA A 243 -27.18 -24.39 5.66
C ALA A 243 -27.85 -23.46 6.67
N LYS A 244 -29.14 -23.69 6.92
CA LYS A 244 -29.87 -23.17 8.08
C LYS A 244 -29.70 -24.14 9.24
N VAL A 245 -28.90 -23.74 10.21
CA VAL A 245 -28.52 -24.55 11.36
C VAL A 245 -29.34 -24.11 12.56
N LYS A 246 -30.14 -25.01 13.10
CA LYS A 246 -30.80 -24.84 14.40
C LYS A 246 -29.78 -25.10 15.50
N VAL A 247 -29.54 -24.09 16.32
CA VAL A 247 -28.60 -24.10 17.44
C VAL A 247 -29.37 -24.07 18.74
N VAL A 248 -29.03 -24.96 19.67
CA VAL A 248 -29.62 -25.02 21.01
C VAL A 248 -28.58 -24.61 22.03
N ARG A 249 -28.83 -23.53 22.78
CA ARG A 249 -27.99 -23.05 23.89
C ARG A 249 -28.83 -22.92 25.15
N GLY A 250 -28.70 -23.90 26.06
CA GLY A 250 -29.58 -23.99 27.23
C GLY A 250 -31.03 -24.16 26.78
N GLU A 251 -31.90 -23.24 27.21
CA GLU A 251 -33.33 -23.22 26.83
C GLU A 251 -33.62 -22.43 25.54
N SER A 252 -32.61 -21.73 24.99
CA SER A 252 -32.77 -20.90 23.79
C SER A 252 -32.52 -21.69 22.50
N VAL A 253 -33.36 -21.43 21.49
CA VAL A 253 -33.22 -21.99 20.14
C VAL A 253 -33.10 -20.82 19.16
N GLU A 254 -32.03 -20.80 18.37
CA GLU A 254 -31.80 -19.84 17.30
C GLU A 254 -31.47 -20.56 15.97
N PHE A 255 -31.66 -19.89 14.85
CA PHE A 255 -31.32 -20.42 13.52
C PHE A 255 -30.24 -19.56 12.88
N LEU A 256 -29.17 -20.19 12.41
CA LEU A 256 -28.03 -19.52 11.81
C LEU A 256 -27.86 -19.97 10.36
N TRP A 257 -27.75 -19.03 9.44
CA TRP A 257 -27.31 -19.28 8.07
C TRP A 257 -25.79 -19.18 8.01
N THR A 258 -25.14 -20.27 7.60
CA THR A 258 -23.68 -20.38 7.37
C THR A 258 -23.41 -21.33 6.21
N MET A 259 -22.25 -21.27 5.59
CA MET A 259 -21.83 -22.21 4.55
C MET A 259 -21.90 -23.65 5.06
N GLU A 260 -22.50 -24.53 4.27
CA GLU A 260 -22.78 -25.92 4.66
C GLU A 260 -21.49 -26.70 4.96
N ALA A 261 -20.47 -26.55 4.10
CA ALA A 261 -19.18 -27.22 4.22
C ALA A 261 -18.42 -26.91 5.53
N THR A 262 -18.70 -25.77 6.16
CA THR A 262 -17.98 -25.30 7.36
C THR A 262 -18.79 -25.38 8.64
N VAL A 263 -20.03 -25.89 8.58
CA VAL A 263 -20.93 -26.00 9.75
C VAL A 263 -20.25 -26.63 10.96
N PRO A 264 -19.56 -27.79 10.87
CA PRO A 264 -18.96 -28.41 12.05
C PRO A 264 -17.90 -27.51 12.72
N THR A 265 -17.06 -26.87 11.92
CA THR A 265 -16.00 -25.97 12.40
C THR A 265 -16.57 -24.71 13.02
N VAL A 266 -17.55 -24.08 12.37
CA VAL A 266 -18.20 -22.86 12.87
C VAL A 266 -18.94 -23.14 14.18
N MET A 267 -19.72 -24.22 14.25
CA MET A 267 -20.43 -24.60 15.47
C MET A 267 -19.46 -24.91 16.63
N ALA A 268 -18.36 -25.61 16.35
CA ALA A 268 -17.32 -25.88 17.35
C ALA A 268 -16.69 -24.58 17.90
N ARG A 269 -16.38 -23.59 17.04
CA ARG A 269 -15.88 -22.28 17.47
C ARG A 269 -16.88 -21.52 18.34
N GLY A 270 -18.17 -21.67 18.06
CA GLY A 270 -19.24 -21.16 18.92
C GLY A 270 -19.43 -21.92 20.23
N GLY A 271 -18.74 -23.03 20.46
CA GLY A 271 -18.99 -23.91 21.60
C GLY A 271 -20.36 -24.60 21.55
N VAL A 272 -20.91 -24.81 20.35
CA VAL A 272 -22.19 -25.49 20.14
C VAL A 272 -21.93 -26.98 19.94
N THR A 273 -22.44 -27.80 20.86
CA THR A 273 -22.30 -29.27 20.82
C THR A 273 -23.53 -29.96 20.24
N ALA A 274 -24.70 -29.33 20.32
CA ALA A 274 -25.96 -29.84 19.79
C ALA A 274 -26.54 -28.85 18.78
N TYR A 275 -26.54 -29.25 17.51
CA TYR A 275 -27.14 -28.51 16.41
C TYR A 275 -27.77 -29.45 15.39
N GLU A 276 -28.69 -28.93 14.59
CA GLU A 276 -29.41 -29.66 13.55
C GLU A 276 -29.42 -28.82 12.27
N VAL A 277 -29.00 -29.40 11.15
CA VAL A 277 -29.16 -28.77 9.84
C VAL A 277 -30.61 -28.97 9.40
N THR A 278 -31.37 -27.88 9.34
CA THR A 278 -32.82 -27.92 9.07
C THR A 278 -33.17 -27.67 7.61
N GLU A 279 -32.28 -26.99 6.88
CA GLU A 279 -32.47 -26.63 5.48
C GLU A 279 -31.10 -26.38 4.84
N THR A 280 -30.96 -26.68 3.54
CA THR A 280 -29.82 -26.24 2.73
C THR A 280 -30.32 -25.58 1.46
N THR A 281 -29.60 -24.56 0.99
CA THR A 281 -29.96 -23.80 -0.21
C THR A 281 -28.71 -23.20 -0.86
N THR A 282 -28.82 -22.78 -2.11
CA THR A 282 -27.73 -22.10 -2.82
C THR A 282 -27.73 -20.59 -2.54
N GLY A 283 -26.57 -19.95 -2.66
CA GLY A 283 -26.42 -18.52 -2.35
C GLY A 283 -27.34 -17.60 -3.14
N ASP A 284 -27.66 -17.93 -4.40
CA ASP A 284 -28.64 -17.19 -5.22
C ASP A 284 -30.03 -17.10 -4.57
N LYS A 285 -30.41 -18.11 -3.77
CA LYS A 285 -31.69 -18.13 -3.03
C LYS A 285 -31.67 -17.26 -1.79
N LEU A 286 -30.48 -16.92 -1.27
CA LEU A 286 -30.33 -16.00 -0.14
C LEU A 286 -30.31 -14.54 -0.59
N VAL A 287 -29.97 -14.25 -1.84
CA VAL A 287 -29.92 -12.88 -2.39
C VAL A 287 -31.26 -12.17 -2.19
N GLY A 288 -31.19 -10.93 -1.70
CA GLY A 288 -32.36 -10.09 -1.44
C GLY A 288 -32.94 -10.23 -0.03
N LEU A 289 -32.55 -11.23 0.76
CA LEU A 289 -32.95 -11.33 2.17
C LEU A 289 -32.50 -10.07 2.93
N ALA A 290 -33.46 -9.42 3.61
CA ALA A 290 -33.19 -8.21 4.38
C ALA A 290 -32.83 -8.54 5.83
N TYR A 291 -31.84 -7.85 6.38
CA TYR A 291 -31.35 -8.04 7.75
C TYR A 291 -31.39 -6.75 8.58
N ALA A 292 -31.40 -6.90 9.89
CA ALA A 292 -31.22 -5.84 10.86
C ALA A 292 -29.74 -5.72 11.23
N HIS A 293 -29.21 -4.50 11.16
CA HIS A 293 -27.82 -4.25 11.54
C HIS A 293 -27.68 -4.32 13.07
N PRO A 294 -26.80 -5.16 13.64
CA PRO A 294 -26.72 -5.39 15.09
C PRO A 294 -26.26 -4.16 15.87
N LEU A 295 -25.61 -3.20 15.21
CA LEU A 295 -25.18 -1.92 15.80
C LEU A 295 -26.05 -0.72 15.39
N ALA A 296 -27.27 -0.93 14.87
CA ALA A 296 -28.12 0.17 14.39
C ALA A 296 -28.39 1.25 15.47
N ASP A 297 -28.58 0.84 16.73
CA ASP A 297 -28.80 1.77 17.85
C ASP A 297 -27.54 2.56 18.25
N LYS A 298 -26.37 2.07 17.86
CA LYS A 298 -25.05 2.67 18.17
C LYS A 298 -24.58 3.60 17.06
N VAL A 299 -25.01 3.35 15.82
CA VAL A 299 -24.61 4.06 14.61
C VAL A 299 -25.86 4.59 13.89
N PRO A 300 -26.32 5.81 14.20
CA PRO A 300 -27.58 6.36 13.66
C PRO A 300 -27.66 6.39 12.13
N TYR A 301 -26.51 6.48 11.44
CA TYR A 301 -26.44 6.42 9.98
C TYR A 301 -27.13 5.17 9.41
N GLN A 302 -27.05 4.04 10.11
CA GLN A 302 -27.65 2.78 9.66
C GLN A 302 -29.18 2.83 9.59
N ALA A 303 -29.83 3.68 10.38
CA ALA A 303 -31.27 3.90 10.28
C ALA A 303 -31.66 4.79 9.09
N THR A 304 -30.74 5.66 8.65
CA THR A 304 -30.97 6.64 7.58
C THR A 304 -30.45 6.22 6.22
N ALA A 305 -29.62 5.17 6.15
CA ALA A 305 -29.04 4.68 4.91
C ALA A 305 -30.14 4.18 3.95
N THR A 306 -30.14 4.69 2.72
CA THR A 306 -31.13 4.37 1.69
C THR A 306 -30.49 3.70 0.48
N GLY A 307 -31.19 2.76 -0.14
CA GLY A 307 -30.79 2.09 -1.37
C GLY A 307 -31.50 0.75 -1.50
N GLU A 308 -31.65 0.24 -2.72
CA GLU A 308 -32.33 -1.03 -2.98
C GLU A 308 -31.68 -2.20 -2.20
N TRP A 309 -30.34 -2.22 -2.21
CA TRP A 309 -29.52 -3.29 -1.65
C TRP A 309 -29.01 -3.03 -0.23
N VAL A 310 -29.32 -1.87 0.35
CA VAL A 310 -28.89 -1.53 1.71
C VAL A 310 -29.53 -2.49 2.72
N HIS A 311 -28.70 -3.08 3.57
CA HIS A 311 -29.07 -4.10 4.56
C HIS A 311 -29.72 -5.35 3.95
N ARG A 312 -29.23 -5.78 2.79
CA ARG A 312 -29.65 -7.03 2.14
C ARG A 312 -28.47 -7.93 1.82
N VAL A 313 -28.79 -9.20 1.61
CA VAL A 313 -27.87 -10.17 1.02
C VAL A 313 -27.70 -9.87 -0.47
N VAL A 314 -26.46 -9.87 -0.94
CA VAL A 314 -26.07 -9.56 -2.32
C VAL A 314 -25.21 -10.68 -2.90
N SER A 315 -25.20 -10.82 -4.21
CA SER A 315 -24.35 -11.81 -4.88
C SER A 315 -22.95 -11.24 -5.12
N SER A 316 -21.91 -12.00 -4.78
CA SER A 316 -20.53 -11.71 -5.20
C SER A 316 -19.75 -12.99 -5.45
N THR A 317 -19.07 -13.06 -6.59
CA THR A 317 -18.16 -14.17 -6.94
C THR A 317 -16.78 -14.03 -6.31
N THR A 318 -16.51 -12.94 -5.59
CA THR A 318 -15.25 -12.75 -4.84
C THR A 318 -15.27 -13.41 -3.47
N VAL A 319 -16.43 -13.89 -3.02
CA VAL A 319 -16.56 -14.61 -1.75
C VAL A 319 -15.87 -15.96 -1.86
N GLU A 320 -14.88 -16.19 -1.00
CA GLU A 320 -14.13 -17.44 -0.93
C GLU A 320 -14.85 -18.49 -0.07
N ALA A 321 -14.52 -19.77 -0.29
CA ALA A 321 -15.13 -20.90 0.39
C ALA A 321 -14.55 -21.13 1.80
N GLU A 322 -14.53 -20.08 2.62
CA GLU A 322 -13.90 -20.07 3.93
C GLU A 322 -14.84 -19.56 5.03
N HIS A 323 -14.51 -19.91 6.28
CA HIS A 323 -15.24 -19.49 7.49
C HIS A 323 -16.75 -19.69 7.39
N THR A 324 -17.56 -18.64 7.30
CA THR A 324 -19.01 -18.77 7.18
C THR A 324 -19.50 -18.70 5.74
N GLY A 325 -18.68 -18.26 4.79
CA GLY A 325 -19.12 -17.97 3.42
C GLY A 325 -20.10 -16.80 3.27
N LEU A 326 -20.38 -16.05 4.34
CA LEU A 326 -21.12 -14.80 4.30
C LEU A 326 -20.18 -13.66 4.71
N VAL A 327 -19.91 -12.76 3.78
CA VAL A 327 -18.93 -11.68 3.96
C VAL A 327 -19.68 -10.38 4.19
N HIS A 328 -19.43 -9.73 5.32
CA HIS A 328 -19.97 -8.39 5.56
C HIS A 328 -19.30 -7.41 4.57
N SER A 329 -20.06 -6.53 3.94
CA SER A 329 -19.54 -5.58 2.94
C SER A 329 -19.68 -4.15 3.41
N ALA A 330 -18.55 -3.43 3.46
CA ALA A 330 -18.45 -2.03 3.86
C ALA A 330 -17.73 -1.25 2.73
N PRO A 331 -18.46 -0.67 1.77
CA PRO A 331 -17.88 -0.03 0.57
C PRO A 331 -16.84 1.05 0.85
N GLY A 332 -16.87 1.68 2.04
CA GLY A 332 -15.86 2.64 2.47
C GLY A 332 -14.52 2.06 2.90
N HIS A 333 -14.38 0.74 3.03
CA HIS A 333 -13.27 0.08 3.75
C HIS A 333 -12.70 -1.18 3.07
N GLY A 334 -13.01 -1.41 1.78
CA GLY A 334 -12.34 -2.46 0.99
C GLY A 334 -12.47 -2.18 -0.51
N PRO A 335 -11.48 -2.53 -1.35
CA PRO A 335 -11.57 -2.30 -2.79
C PRO A 335 -12.65 -3.17 -3.44
N GLU A 336 -12.75 -4.45 -3.09
CA GLU A 336 -13.79 -5.36 -3.61
C GLU A 336 -15.19 -4.92 -3.15
N ASP A 337 -15.33 -4.52 -1.88
CA ASP A 337 -16.56 -3.95 -1.33
C ASP A 337 -16.97 -2.66 -2.01
N PHE A 338 -15.99 -1.81 -2.33
CA PHE A 338 -16.21 -0.56 -3.04
C PHE A 338 -16.74 -0.83 -4.46
N GLU A 339 -16.13 -1.75 -5.20
CA GLU A 339 -16.56 -2.13 -6.55
C GLU A 339 -17.95 -2.77 -6.56
N LEU A 340 -18.21 -3.67 -5.62
CA LEU A 340 -19.53 -4.26 -5.41
C LEU A 340 -20.57 -3.19 -5.08
N GLY A 341 -20.23 -2.29 -4.16
CA GLY A 341 -21.07 -1.16 -3.77
C GLY A 341 -21.39 -0.23 -4.93
N GLN A 342 -20.42 0.10 -5.79
CA GLN A 342 -20.66 0.90 -6.99
C GLN A 342 -21.64 0.22 -7.94
N THR A 343 -21.50 -1.08 -8.16
CA THR A 343 -22.37 -1.86 -9.05
C THR A 343 -23.81 -1.90 -8.55
N LEU A 344 -23.99 -1.97 -7.23
CA LEU A 344 -25.30 -2.07 -6.58
C LEU A 344 -25.89 -0.72 -6.16
N GLY A 345 -25.18 0.39 -6.38
CA GLY A 345 -25.59 1.72 -5.92
C GLY A 345 -25.61 1.87 -4.39
N LEU A 346 -24.77 1.11 -3.66
CA LEU A 346 -24.62 1.27 -2.22
C LEU A 346 -23.86 2.57 -1.90
N PRO A 347 -24.25 3.30 -0.84
CA PRO A 347 -23.48 4.44 -0.37
C PRO A 347 -22.04 4.05 0.00
N VAL A 348 -21.08 4.93 -0.29
CA VAL A 348 -19.68 4.74 0.14
C VAL A 348 -19.51 5.32 1.54
N PHE A 349 -20.11 4.67 2.53
CA PHE A 349 -20.03 5.10 3.92
C PHE A 349 -18.66 4.74 4.52
N SER A 350 -17.89 5.75 4.92
CA SER A 350 -16.55 5.60 5.50
C SER A 350 -16.39 6.57 6.67
N PRO A 351 -16.93 6.26 7.86
CA PRO A 351 -16.97 7.19 8.99
C PRO A 351 -15.62 7.26 9.72
N VAL A 352 -14.50 7.33 8.98
CA VAL A 352 -13.14 7.37 9.50
C VAL A 352 -12.38 8.55 8.87
N ASP A 353 -11.71 9.34 9.70
CA ASP A 353 -10.93 10.50 9.26
C ASP A 353 -9.51 10.12 8.78
N GLY A 354 -8.72 11.12 8.37
CA GLY A 354 -7.35 10.92 7.92
C GLY A 354 -6.40 10.36 8.98
N ARG A 355 -6.73 10.48 10.26
CA ARG A 355 -5.92 10.01 11.40
C ARG A 355 -6.31 8.58 11.82
N GLY A 356 -7.24 7.93 11.11
CA GLY A 356 -7.77 6.63 11.52
C GLY A 356 -8.64 6.70 12.77
N HIS A 357 -9.31 7.82 13.02
CA HIS A 357 -10.29 7.98 14.09
C HIS A 357 -11.69 8.01 13.50
N PHE A 358 -12.67 7.48 14.23
CA PHE A 358 -14.06 7.56 13.82
C PHE A 358 -14.57 9.00 13.80
N THR A 359 -15.30 9.37 12.76
CA THR A 359 -16.02 10.65 12.68
C THR A 359 -17.29 10.59 13.52
N LYS A 360 -17.97 11.74 13.64
CA LYS A 360 -19.28 11.83 14.31
C LYS A 360 -20.34 10.93 13.68
N GLU A 361 -20.16 10.54 12.42
CA GLU A 361 -21.10 9.67 11.69
C GLU A 361 -21.11 8.24 12.24
N ALA A 362 -20.05 7.82 12.95
CA ALA A 362 -19.98 6.52 13.63
C ALA A 362 -20.78 6.45 14.95
N GLY A 363 -21.51 7.50 15.31
CA GLY A 363 -22.33 7.54 16.52
C GLY A 363 -21.49 7.42 17.79
N VAL A 364 -21.76 6.40 18.61
CA VAL A 364 -21.09 6.21 19.92
C VAL A 364 -19.59 5.95 19.82
N TYR A 365 -19.10 5.57 18.64
CA TYR A 365 -17.67 5.30 18.40
C TYR A 365 -16.87 6.53 18.02
N ALA A 366 -17.50 7.70 17.84
CA ALA A 366 -16.86 8.94 17.43
C ALA A 366 -15.60 9.27 18.27
N ASP A 367 -14.60 9.81 17.60
CA ASP A 367 -13.28 10.20 18.13
C ASP A 367 -12.40 9.05 18.65
N LYS A 368 -12.84 7.79 18.56
CA LYS A 368 -12.00 6.63 18.92
C LYS A 368 -11.08 6.23 17.77
N PRO A 369 -9.81 5.87 18.03
CA PRO A 369 -8.97 5.18 17.06
C PRO A 369 -9.60 3.84 16.65
N VAL A 370 -9.57 3.50 15.37
CA VAL A 370 -10.27 2.31 14.83
C VAL A 370 -9.88 1.00 15.53
N LYS A 371 -8.58 0.78 15.81
CA LYS A 371 -8.11 -0.44 16.49
C LYS A 371 -8.51 -0.51 17.97
N GLU A 372 -8.60 0.64 18.65
CA GLU A 372 -9.09 0.68 20.05
C GLU A 372 -10.60 0.45 20.12
N ALA A 373 -11.32 0.84 19.07
CA ALA A 373 -12.76 0.62 18.97
C ALA A 373 -13.13 -0.86 18.77
N ASP A 374 -12.22 -1.72 18.28
CA ASP A 374 -12.49 -3.15 18.11
C ASP A 374 -13.02 -3.79 19.41
N ALA A 375 -12.37 -3.51 20.55
CA ALA A 375 -12.81 -4.02 21.84
C ALA A 375 -14.20 -3.51 22.23
N VAL A 376 -14.48 -2.22 22.01
CA VAL A 376 -15.77 -1.60 22.33
C VAL A 376 -16.89 -2.19 21.45
N ILE A 377 -16.62 -2.38 20.16
CA ILE A 377 -17.57 -2.96 19.20
C ILE A 377 -17.88 -4.41 19.58
N ILE A 378 -16.87 -5.20 19.96
CA ILE A 378 -17.06 -6.58 20.41
C ILE A 378 -17.95 -6.64 21.67
N GLU A 379 -17.75 -5.74 22.63
CA GLU A 379 -18.61 -5.65 23.82
C GLU A 379 -20.06 -5.26 23.46
N ASP A 380 -20.25 -4.27 22.59
CA ASP A 380 -21.58 -3.86 22.13
C ASP A 380 -22.30 -4.99 21.37
N LEU A 381 -21.59 -5.75 20.53
CA LEU A 381 -22.13 -6.94 19.86
C LEU A 381 -22.51 -8.04 20.85
N ARG A 382 -21.72 -8.22 21.93
CA ARG A 382 -22.06 -9.16 23.01
C ARG A 382 -23.31 -8.71 23.75
N ALA A 383 -23.40 -7.42 24.10
CA ALA A 383 -24.57 -6.85 24.77
C ALA A 383 -25.85 -6.95 23.91
N ALA A 384 -25.71 -6.83 22.59
CA ALA A 384 -26.81 -7.03 21.64
C ALA A 384 -27.14 -8.51 21.35
N ASN A 385 -26.48 -9.46 22.03
CA ASN A 385 -26.57 -10.90 21.73
C ASN A 385 -26.30 -11.24 20.24
N ALA A 386 -25.49 -10.42 19.57
CA ALA A 386 -25.11 -10.58 18.16
C ALA A 386 -23.77 -11.31 18.00
N LEU A 387 -22.90 -11.31 19.01
CA LEU A 387 -21.62 -12.02 18.97
C LEU A 387 -21.82 -13.53 19.17
N PHE A 388 -21.51 -14.34 18.17
CA PHE A 388 -21.62 -15.81 18.23
C PHE A 388 -20.34 -16.47 18.76
N ALA A 389 -19.18 -16.01 18.31
CA ALA A 389 -17.88 -16.47 18.75
C ALA A 389 -16.85 -15.35 18.60
N ALA A 390 -15.82 -15.37 19.45
CA ALA A 390 -14.69 -14.46 19.37
C ALA A 390 -13.41 -15.21 19.74
N GLU A 391 -12.41 -15.11 18.89
CA GLU A 391 -11.06 -15.66 19.07
C GLU A 391 -10.03 -14.66 18.53
N THR A 392 -8.76 -15.05 18.53
CA THR A 392 -7.67 -14.27 17.91
C THR A 392 -7.03 -15.07 16.78
N LEU A 393 -6.66 -14.40 15.69
CA LEU A 393 -6.00 -15.00 14.54
C LEU A 393 -4.66 -14.31 14.29
N VAL A 394 -3.63 -15.12 14.02
CA VAL A 394 -2.35 -14.62 13.51
C VAL A 394 -2.35 -14.74 12.00
N HIS A 395 -2.16 -13.64 11.29
CA HIS A 395 -2.17 -13.60 9.82
C HIS A 395 -1.30 -12.47 9.28
N ALA A 396 -0.92 -12.57 8.01
CA ALA A 396 -0.14 -11.52 7.36
C ALA A 396 -1.04 -10.30 7.09
N TYR A 397 -0.66 -9.16 7.67
CA TYR A 397 -1.36 -7.89 7.49
C TYR A 397 -0.46 -6.86 6.80
N GLY A 398 -1.07 -5.90 6.12
CA GLY A 398 -0.35 -4.83 5.44
C GLY A 398 0.09 -3.72 6.39
N HIS A 399 1.34 -3.28 6.24
CA HIS A 399 1.94 -2.19 6.99
C HIS A 399 2.53 -1.16 6.03
N CYS A 400 2.50 0.10 6.44
CA CYS A 400 3.21 1.14 5.72
C CYS A 400 4.71 0.80 5.69
N TRP A 401 5.30 0.70 4.51
CA TRP A 401 6.71 0.34 4.33
C TRP A 401 7.70 1.26 5.07
N ARG A 402 7.28 2.47 5.42
CA ARG A 402 8.13 3.47 6.08
C ARG A 402 7.95 3.47 7.59
N CYS A 403 6.71 3.71 8.02
CA CYS A 403 6.41 3.95 9.43
C CYS A 403 6.07 2.66 10.20
N LYS A 404 5.84 1.55 9.47
CA LYS A 404 5.46 0.22 9.96
C LYS A 404 4.12 0.19 10.70
N THR A 405 3.32 1.25 10.62
CA THR A 405 1.95 1.26 11.15
C THR A 405 1.06 0.38 10.26
N PRO A 406 0.19 -0.47 10.85
CA PRO A 406 -0.81 -1.21 10.10
C PRO A 406 -1.65 -0.28 9.23
N ILE A 407 -1.86 -0.63 7.96
CA ILE A 407 -2.70 0.19 7.09
C ILE A 407 -4.17 -0.01 7.43
N LEU A 408 -5.01 0.93 6.98
CA LEU A 408 -6.45 0.72 6.89
C LEU A 408 -6.90 1.02 5.47
N TYR A 409 -8.05 0.49 5.08
CA TYR A 409 -8.71 0.89 3.85
C TYR A 409 -9.74 1.97 4.18
N ARG A 410 -9.70 3.05 3.40
CA ARG A 410 -10.62 4.18 3.53
C ARG A 410 -10.95 4.76 2.17
N ALA A 411 -12.21 5.13 1.99
CA ALA A 411 -12.65 5.87 0.82
C ALA A 411 -12.14 7.31 0.87
N THR A 412 -11.39 7.70 -0.15
CA THR A 412 -10.86 9.05 -0.30
C THR A 412 -10.74 9.41 -1.77
N VAL A 413 -10.90 10.71 -2.07
CA VAL A 413 -10.75 11.23 -3.43
C VAL A 413 -9.26 11.36 -3.73
N GLN A 414 -8.82 10.74 -4.81
CA GLN A 414 -7.41 10.71 -5.23
C GLN A 414 -7.29 10.90 -6.74
N TRP A 415 -6.11 11.31 -7.17
CA TRP A 415 -5.71 11.38 -8.58
C TRP A 415 -5.04 10.09 -9.01
N PHE A 416 -5.55 9.52 -10.10
CA PHE A 416 -5.08 8.26 -10.66
C PHE A 416 -4.55 8.44 -12.07
N LEU A 417 -3.50 7.69 -12.38
CA LEU A 417 -3.10 7.43 -13.75
C LEU A 417 -3.80 6.17 -14.25
N ARG A 418 -4.56 6.29 -15.32
CA ARG A 418 -5.22 5.20 -16.02
C ARG A 418 -4.18 4.37 -16.76
N VAL A 419 -3.83 3.21 -16.21
CA VAL A 419 -2.80 2.31 -16.74
C VAL A 419 -3.43 1.21 -17.60
N THR A 420 -4.67 0.81 -17.32
CA THR A 420 -5.32 -0.31 -18.03
C THR A 420 -5.28 -0.20 -19.56
N PRO A 421 -5.57 0.97 -20.19
CA PRO A 421 -5.53 1.11 -21.64
C PRO A 421 -4.13 0.99 -22.26
N ILE A 422 -3.07 1.27 -21.49
CA ILE A 422 -1.68 1.24 -21.97
C ILE A 422 -0.94 -0.04 -21.58
N LYS A 423 -1.56 -0.91 -20.77
CA LYS A 423 -0.97 -2.15 -20.26
C LYS A 423 -0.42 -3.05 -21.36
N ALA A 424 -1.17 -3.25 -22.45
CA ALA A 424 -0.74 -4.08 -23.57
C ALA A 424 0.58 -3.59 -24.16
N LYS A 425 0.70 -2.26 -24.35
CA LYS A 425 1.94 -1.65 -24.81
C LYS A 425 3.08 -1.82 -23.80
N MET A 426 2.82 -1.67 -22.50
CA MET A 426 3.84 -1.88 -21.46
C MET A 426 4.37 -3.31 -21.49
N VAL A 427 3.49 -4.31 -21.64
CA VAL A 427 3.86 -5.72 -21.79
C VAL A 427 4.75 -5.93 -23.01
N ASP A 428 4.43 -5.31 -24.15
CA ASP A 428 5.26 -5.40 -25.35
C ASP A 428 6.64 -4.75 -25.16
N GLU A 429 6.73 -3.61 -24.47
CA GLU A 429 8.01 -2.99 -24.16
C GLU A 429 8.84 -3.86 -23.20
N VAL A 430 8.23 -4.49 -22.19
CA VAL A 430 8.93 -5.44 -21.29
C VAL A 430 9.56 -6.58 -22.07
N ARG A 431 8.89 -7.12 -23.11
CA ARG A 431 9.43 -8.17 -23.99
C ARG A 431 10.62 -7.71 -24.83
N ARG A 432 10.68 -6.42 -25.19
CA ARG A 432 11.75 -5.85 -26.02
C ARG A 432 13.03 -5.58 -25.24
N VAL A 433 12.92 -5.41 -23.92
CA VAL A 433 14.07 -5.16 -23.05
C VAL A 433 14.89 -6.45 -22.88
N ALA A 434 16.22 -6.34 -22.98
CA ALA A 434 17.12 -7.43 -22.62
C ALA A 434 17.32 -7.45 -21.10
N TRP A 435 16.82 -8.49 -20.45
CA TRP A 435 16.87 -8.63 -18.99
C TRP A 435 18.02 -9.51 -18.54
N TYR A 436 18.65 -9.12 -17.43
CA TYR A 436 19.73 -9.88 -16.81
C TYR A 436 19.50 -9.95 -15.29
N PRO A 437 19.21 -11.13 -14.73
CA PRO A 437 18.95 -12.40 -15.43
C PRO A 437 17.62 -12.38 -16.21
N GLU A 438 17.51 -13.22 -17.24
CA GLU A 438 16.35 -13.24 -18.15
C GLU A 438 15.01 -13.44 -17.41
N TRP A 439 14.99 -14.32 -16.41
CA TRP A 439 13.78 -14.61 -15.62
C TRP A 439 13.22 -13.37 -14.91
N ALA A 440 14.06 -12.37 -14.60
CA ALA A 440 13.59 -11.15 -13.93
C ALA A 440 12.60 -10.38 -14.82
N GLY A 441 12.83 -10.38 -16.13
CA GLY A 441 11.92 -9.81 -17.11
C GLY A 441 10.77 -10.74 -17.46
N ALA A 442 11.12 -11.98 -17.87
CA ALA A 442 10.16 -12.93 -18.42
C ALA A 442 9.12 -13.42 -17.41
N ALA A 443 9.45 -13.44 -16.12
CA ALA A 443 8.54 -13.82 -15.05
C ALA A 443 8.16 -12.61 -14.19
N ARG A 444 9.08 -12.09 -13.38
CA ARG A 444 8.74 -11.13 -12.31
C ARG A 444 8.17 -9.80 -12.84
N GLN A 445 8.86 -9.16 -13.79
CA GLN A 445 8.36 -7.90 -14.37
C GLN A 445 7.10 -8.14 -15.20
N MET A 446 7.05 -9.25 -15.95
CA MET A 446 5.90 -9.59 -16.80
C MET A 446 4.63 -9.76 -15.96
N ASP A 447 4.68 -10.61 -14.93
CA ASP A 447 3.58 -10.88 -14.01
C ASP A 447 3.07 -9.58 -13.35
N TRP A 448 4.00 -8.77 -12.82
CA TRP A 448 3.65 -7.47 -12.24
C TRP A 448 2.95 -6.56 -13.27
N THR A 449 3.46 -6.49 -14.49
CA THR A 449 2.90 -5.61 -15.55
C THR A 449 1.53 -6.08 -16.00
N GLN A 450 1.28 -7.39 -16.07
CA GLN A 450 -0.02 -7.97 -16.43
C GLN A 450 -1.09 -7.68 -15.37
N ASN A 451 -0.70 -7.67 -14.09
CA ASN A 451 -1.61 -7.44 -12.97
C ASN A 451 -1.74 -5.96 -12.58
N LEU A 452 -1.15 -5.03 -13.34
CA LEU A 452 -1.23 -3.59 -13.07
C LEU A 452 -2.68 -3.09 -12.99
N ARG A 453 -2.97 -2.37 -11.91
CA ARG A 453 -4.18 -1.55 -11.72
C ARG A 453 -3.85 -0.08 -11.98
N ASP A 454 -4.86 0.76 -12.01
CA ASP A 454 -4.66 2.20 -12.14
C ASP A 454 -3.85 2.74 -10.94
N TRP A 455 -2.91 3.63 -11.22
CA TRP A 455 -1.90 4.02 -10.25
C TRP A 455 -2.35 5.27 -9.49
N CYS A 456 -2.54 5.16 -8.17
CA CYS A 456 -2.77 6.30 -7.28
C CYS A 456 -1.52 7.19 -7.20
N LEU A 457 -1.59 8.40 -7.76
CA LEU A 457 -0.48 9.37 -7.83
C LEU A 457 -0.47 10.34 -6.65
N SER A 458 -1.64 10.82 -6.23
CA SER A 458 -1.72 11.87 -5.20
C SER A 458 -1.30 11.36 -3.82
N ARG A 459 -0.64 12.23 -3.07
CA ARG A 459 -0.28 12.02 -1.66
C ARG A 459 -0.62 13.29 -0.90
N GLN A 460 -1.14 13.15 0.32
CA GLN A 460 -1.57 14.29 1.14
C GLN A 460 -0.41 14.79 2.02
N ARG A 461 0.73 15.11 1.39
CA ARG A 461 2.03 15.41 2.03
C ARG A 461 2.63 16.73 1.53
N TYR A 462 3.69 17.23 2.18
CA TYR A 462 4.19 18.60 1.98
C TYR A 462 5.48 18.68 1.15
N TRP A 463 6.34 17.67 1.21
CA TRP A 463 7.64 17.60 0.54
C TRP A 463 7.58 16.69 -0.68
N GLY A 464 7.29 17.27 -1.84
CA GLY A 464 7.21 16.54 -3.10
C GLY A 464 6.97 17.45 -4.29
N ILE A 465 6.80 16.84 -5.46
CA ILE A 465 6.39 17.53 -6.67
C ILE A 465 4.89 17.83 -6.54
N PRO A 466 4.46 19.11 -6.52
CA PRO A 466 3.03 19.44 -6.51
C PRO A 466 2.35 18.91 -7.77
N LEU A 467 1.10 18.46 -7.66
CA LEU A 467 0.29 18.11 -8.82
C LEU A 467 -0.13 19.41 -9.55
N PRO A 468 0.18 19.60 -10.84
CA PRO A 468 -0.08 20.84 -11.58
C PRO A 468 -1.46 20.81 -12.24
N ILE A 469 -2.52 20.78 -11.42
CA ILE A 469 -3.90 20.57 -11.87
C ILE A 469 -4.62 21.90 -12.05
#